data_AF-A0A3L9DY59-F1
#
_entry.id   AF-A0A3L9DY59-F1
#
_cell.length_a   1.000
_cell.length_b   1.000
_cell.length_c   1.000
_cell.angle_alpha   90.00
_cell.angle_beta   90.00
_cell.angle_gamma   90.00
#
_symmetry.space_group_name_H-M   'P 1'
#
loop_
_entity.id
_entity.type
_entity.pdbx_description
1 polymer ?
#
loop_
_entity_poly.entity_id
_entity_poly.type
_entity_poly.pdbx_seq_one_letter_code
_entity_poly.pdbx_strand_id
1 'polypeptide(L)'
;MLREATLSDIKRYGDTFYQLGLNPLTSGYPAYFDGTKTKDDFERLLMRRLEHENSRLLIAEFEGQVEGIIGYFYLPDDKYLQVDLLNLSYHADIHLTELVEHLESHFKDFQILFGIDARNATYQSVLKDKGWIAEAPQVVNLLEEPFIRCEPCAVKSDIIRVSHSNQLHFQSLFPRDNSENV
;
A
#
# COMPACT_ATOMS: atom_id res chain seq x y z
N MET A 1 17.47 12.21 -6.26
CA MET A 1 17.43 13.07 -5.07
C MET A 1 16.05 12.99 -4.48
N LEU A 2 15.97 12.62 -3.22
CA LEU A 2 14.74 12.59 -2.45
C LEU A 2 14.57 13.90 -1.67
N ARG A 3 13.37 14.47 -1.70
CA ARG A 3 13.03 15.64 -0.89
C ARG A 3 11.62 15.52 -0.32
N GLU A 4 11.35 16.18 0.80
CA GLU A 4 9.99 16.25 1.34
C GLU A 4 9.03 16.88 0.33
N ALA A 5 7.85 16.28 0.23
CA ALA A 5 6.75 16.76 -0.58
C ALA A 5 5.99 17.86 0.16
N THR A 6 5.51 18.84 -0.60
CA THR A 6 4.61 19.88 -0.09
C THR A 6 3.21 19.69 -0.64
N LEU A 7 2.22 20.35 -0.02
CA LEU A 7 0.87 20.40 -0.57
C LEU A 7 0.83 20.93 -2.02
N SER A 8 1.73 21.86 -2.37
CA SER A 8 1.85 22.38 -3.73
C SER A 8 2.34 21.32 -4.71
N ASP A 9 3.26 20.44 -4.30
CA ASP A 9 3.72 19.31 -5.11
C ASP A 9 2.58 18.34 -5.38
N ILE A 10 1.79 18.01 -4.35
CA ILE A 10 0.64 17.10 -4.49
C ILE A 10 -0.39 17.67 -5.47
N LYS A 11 -0.71 18.97 -5.37
CA LYS A 11 -1.62 19.64 -6.32
C LYS A 11 -1.07 19.66 -7.75
N ARG A 12 0.25 19.73 -7.91
CA ARG A 12 0.89 19.85 -9.23
C ARG A 12 1.13 18.51 -9.91
N TYR A 13 1.48 17.47 -9.15
CA TYR A 13 1.99 16.19 -9.66
C TYR A 13 1.14 14.98 -9.23
N GLY A 14 0.08 15.18 -8.44
CA GLY A 14 -0.76 14.09 -7.91
C GLY A 14 -1.29 13.15 -9.00
N ASP A 15 -1.72 13.69 -10.14
CA ASP A 15 -2.17 12.89 -11.28
C ASP A 15 -1.06 12.01 -11.84
N THR A 16 0.16 12.55 -11.99
CA THR A 16 1.33 11.79 -12.43
C THR A 16 1.65 10.68 -11.46
N PHE A 17 1.65 10.95 -10.15
CA PHE A 17 1.90 9.96 -9.12
C PHE A 17 0.86 8.83 -9.11
N TYR A 18 -0.41 9.17 -9.33
CA TYR A 18 -1.48 8.20 -9.45
C TYR A 18 -1.28 7.32 -10.69
N GLN A 19 -0.94 7.90 -11.86
CA GLN A 19 -0.66 7.13 -13.08
C GLN A 19 0.48 6.12 -12.89
N LEU A 20 1.53 6.48 -12.14
CA LEU A 20 2.60 5.54 -11.78
C LEU A 20 2.08 4.38 -10.91
N GLY A 21 1.12 4.66 -10.02
CA GLY A 21 0.45 3.67 -9.16
C GLY A 21 -0.44 2.67 -9.92
N LEU A 22 -0.85 3.02 -11.15
CA LEU A 22 -1.64 2.15 -12.03
C LEU A 22 -0.79 1.19 -12.87
N ASN A 23 0.53 1.18 -12.70
CA ASN A 23 1.43 0.29 -13.43
C ASN A 23 2.32 -0.51 -12.45
N PRO A 24 2.18 -1.85 -12.41
CA PRO A 24 2.94 -2.70 -11.48
C PRO A 24 4.46 -2.67 -11.70
N LEU A 25 4.93 -2.15 -12.85
CA LEU A 25 6.36 -1.98 -13.13
C LEU A 25 6.93 -0.68 -12.55
N THR A 26 6.07 0.24 -12.10
CA THR A 26 6.45 1.53 -11.52
C THR A 26 5.89 1.76 -10.12
N SER A 27 5.13 0.80 -9.58
CA SER A 27 4.48 0.90 -8.27
C SER A 27 4.84 -0.26 -7.34
N GLY A 28 4.91 0.04 -6.05
CA GLY A 28 4.87 -0.91 -4.95
C GLY A 28 3.47 -1.00 -4.34
N TYR A 29 3.41 -1.30 -3.04
CA TYR A 29 2.19 -1.31 -2.26
C TYR A 29 1.82 0.11 -1.78
N PRO A 30 0.53 0.46 -1.70
CA PRO A 30 -0.65 -0.33 -2.10
C PRO A 30 -0.85 -0.39 -3.61
N ALA A 31 -1.39 -1.52 -4.07
CA ALA A 31 -1.79 -1.69 -5.47
C ALA A 31 -3.02 -0.82 -5.79
N TYR A 32 -2.92 -0.04 -6.86
CA TYR A 32 -4.02 0.72 -7.49
C TYR A 32 -4.37 0.19 -8.88
N PHE A 33 -3.48 -0.58 -9.51
CA PHE A 33 -3.70 -1.21 -10.81
C PHE A 33 -4.72 -2.35 -10.82
N ASP A 34 -5.14 -2.83 -9.64
CA ASP A 34 -6.10 -3.94 -9.46
C ASP A 34 -7.57 -3.48 -9.42
N GLY A 35 -7.83 -2.17 -9.58
CA GLY A 35 -9.17 -1.61 -9.56
C GLY A 35 -9.86 -1.58 -8.18
N THR A 36 -9.19 -2.01 -7.10
CA THR A 36 -9.76 -2.03 -5.74
C THR A 36 -9.76 -0.66 -5.08
N LYS A 37 -8.90 0.25 -5.55
CA LYS A 37 -8.73 1.61 -5.01
C LYS A 37 -8.88 2.63 -6.13
N THR A 38 -9.43 3.78 -5.77
CA THR A 38 -9.72 4.87 -6.68
C THR A 38 -8.63 5.96 -6.64
N LYS A 39 -8.71 6.92 -7.57
CA LYS A 39 -7.91 8.15 -7.50
C LYS A 39 -8.17 8.93 -6.22
N ASP A 40 -9.43 9.01 -5.77
CA ASP A 40 -9.78 9.71 -4.53
C ASP A 40 -9.15 9.04 -3.31
N ASP A 41 -9.02 7.70 -3.31
CA ASP A 41 -8.28 6.98 -2.26
C ASP A 41 -6.80 7.33 -2.27
N PHE A 42 -6.21 7.48 -3.45
CA PHE A 42 -4.83 7.91 -3.62
C PHE A 42 -4.61 9.33 -3.09
N GLU A 43 -5.47 10.28 -3.47
CA GLU A 43 -5.37 11.67 -2.99
C GLU A 43 -5.54 11.76 -1.47
N ARG A 44 -6.49 11.01 -0.89
CA ARG A 44 -6.65 10.92 0.57
C ARG A 44 -5.42 10.36 1.28
N LEU A 45 -4.78 9.35 0.70
CA LEU A 45 -3.52 8.79 1.24
C LEU A 45 -2.43 9.87 1.29
N LEU A 46 -2.24 10.63 0.19
CA LEU A 46 -1.23 11.69 0.13
C LEU A 46 -1.49 12.79 1.16
N MET A 47 -2.74 13.26 1.28
CA MET A 47 -3.11 14.29 2.25
C MET A 47 -2.88 13.83 3.69
N ARG A 48 -3.30 12.60 4.03
CA ARG A 48 -3.09 12.03 5.37
C ARG A 48 -1.61 11.98 5.75
N ARG A 49 -0.73 11.70 4.79
CA ARG A 49 0.73 11.63 5.01
C ARG A 49 1.35 12.99 5.31
N LEU A 50 0.84 14.06 4.70
CA LEU A 50 1.30 15.43 4.99
C LEU A 50 0.93 15.91 6.40
N GLU A 51 -0.13 15.38 6.98
CA GLU A 51 -0.67 15.84 8.27
C GLU A 51 -0.09 15.08 9.48
N HIS A 52 0.48 13.89 9.27
CA HIS A 52 0.81 12.97 10.36
C HIS A 52 2.30 13.02 10.75
N GLU A 53 2.57 13.32 12.03
CA GLU A 53 3.92 13.59 12.57
C GLU A 53 4.93 12.45 12.35
N ASN A 54 4.46 11.20 12.45
CA ASN A 54 5.28 10.00 12.26
C ASN A 54 5.15 9.40 10.85
N SER A 55 4.93 10.26 9.85
CA SER A 55 4.98 9.86 8.46
C SER A 55 5.68 10.89 7.59
N ARG A 56 6.22 10.44 6.47
CA ARG A 56 6.90 11.27 5.49
C ARG A 56 6.37 10.97 4.11
N LEU A 57 6.44 11.99 3.26
CA LEU A 57 6.05 11.92 1.88
C LEU A 57 7.15 12.59 1.08
N LEU A 58 7.86 11.83 0.26
CA LEU A 58 9.04 12.26 -0.46
C LEU A 58 8.78 12.28 -1.96
N ILE A 59 9.29 13.30 -2.64
CA ILE A 59 9.36 13.39 -4.09
C ILE A 59 10.73 12.86 -4.53
N ALA A 60 10.72 11.97 -5.53
CA ALA A 60 11.92 11.55 -6.22
C ALA A 60 12.18 12.48 -7.41
N GLU A 61 13.34 13.13 -7.45
CA GLU A 61 13.74 14.03 -8.52
C GLU A 61 15.10 13.65 -9.11
N PHE A 62 15.19 13.74 -10.44
CA PHE A 62 16.43 13.57 -11.19
C PHE A 62 16.57 14.72 -12.19
N GLU A 63 17.69 15.44 -12.13
CA GLU A 63 17.95 16.61 -13.01
C GLU A 63 16.80 17.64 -13.06
N GLY A 64 16.13 17.85 -11.92
CA GLY A 64 15.00 18.79 -11.79
C GLY A 64 13.67 18.28 -12.35
N GLN A 65 13.61 17.02 -12.81
CA GLN A 65 12.39 16.35 -13.21
C GLN A 65 11.85 15.50 -12.06
N VAL A 66 10.54 15.59 -11.81
CA VAL A 66 9.84 14.77 -10.84
C VAL A 66 9.60 13.39 -11.46
N GLU A 67 10.15 12.36 -10.83
CA GLU A 67 10.12 10.99 -11.32
C GLU A 67 9.32 10.05 -10.41
N GLY A 68 8.84 10.51 -9.26
CA GLY A 68 8.00 9.68 -8.41
C GLY A 68 7.66 10.25 -7.05
N ILE A 69 6.91 9.45 -6.30
CA ILE A 69 6.51 9.71 -4.93
C ILE A 69 6.76 8.47 -4.06
N ILE A 70 7.25 8.71 -2.85
CA ILE A 70 7.47 7.70 -1.83
C ILE A 70 6.75 8.15 -0.55
N GLY A 71 6.03 7.27 0.10
CA GLY A 71 5.43 7.51 1.40
C GLY A 71 5.81 6.40 2.37
N TYR A 72 6.11 6.80 3.60
CA TYR A 72 6.34 5.86 4.69
C TYR A 72 5.83 6.42 6.00
N PHE A 73 5.56 5.52 6.94
CA PHE A 73 5.28 5.86 8.32
C PHE A 73 6.08 4.98 9.26
N TYR A 74 6.24 5.45 10.49
CA TYR A 74 6.95 4.71 11.52
C TYR A 74 6.23 4.79 12.86
N LEU A 75 6.44 3.77 13.69
CA LEU A 75 5.94 3.67 15.05
C LEU A 75 7.17 3.63 15.96
N PRO A 76 7.55 4.75 16.61
CA PRO A 76 8.78 4.84 17.39
C PRO A 76 8.87 3.81 18.51
N ASP A 77 7.77 3.60 19.22
CA ASP A 77 7.71 2.70 20.38
C ASP A 77 7.88 1.22 19.96
N ASP A 78 7.37 0.85 18.79
CA ASP A 78 7.47 -0.50 18.23
C ASP A 78 8.74 -0.73 17.41
N LYS A 79 9.55 0.33 17.20
CA LYS A 79 10.68 0.34 16.27
C LYS A 79 10.30 -0.23 14.90
N TYR A 80 9.15 0.21 14.38
CA TYR A 80 8.59 -0.29 13.14
C TYR A 80 8.51 0.83 12.10
N LEU A 81 8.84 0.53 10.85
CA LEU A 81 8.66 1.43 9.71
C LEU A 81 8.12 0.66 8.52
N GLN A 82 7.13 1.24 7.84
CA GLN A 82 6.60 0.68 6.59
C GLN A 82 6.62 1.73 5.50
N VAL A 83 7.26 1.37 4.38
CA VAL A 83 7.10 2.06 3.11
C VAL A 83 5.79 1.60 2.49
N ASP A 84 4.81 2.49 2.49
CA ASP A 84 3.42 2.21 2.14
C ASP A 84 2.90 3.10 1.01
N LEU A 85 3.81 3.67 0.24
CA LEU A 85 3.60 4.23 -1.08
C LEU A 85 4.97 4.25 -1.76
N LEU A 86 5.11 3.59 -2.91
CA LEU A 86 6.37 3.55 -3.64
C LEU A 86 6.07 3.59 -5.14
N ASN A 87 5.98 4.78 -5.71
CA ASN A 87 5.66 4.97 -7.12
C ASN A 87 6.82 5.70 -7.80
N LEU A 88 7.68 4.99 -8.51
CA LEU A 88 8.88 5.53 -9.18
C LEU A 88 8.88 5.18 -10.66
N SER A 89 9.24 6.16 -11.49
CA SER A 89 9.36 6.00 -12.94
C SER A 89 10.81 5.69 -13.36
N TYR A 90 11.44 6.59 -14.13
CA TYR A 90 12.83 6.50 -14.51
C TYR A 90 13.75 6.57 -13.29
N HIS A 91 14.98 6.06 -13.43
CA HIS A 91 15.99 6.05 -12.37
C HIS A 91 15.51 5.45 -11.03
N ALA A 92 14.51 4.56 -11.09
CA ALA A 92 13.94 3.88 -9.94
C ALA A 92 15.00 3.18 -9.07
N ASP A 93 16.03 2.63 -9.70
CA ASP A 93 17.18 2.02 -9.06
C ASP A 93 17.98 3.00 -8.20
N ILE A 94 18.21 4.22 -8.73
CA ILE A 94 18.92 5.29 -8.03
C ILE A 94 18.07 5.79 -6.86
N HIS A 95 16.80 6.11 -7.09
CA HIS A 95 15.93 6.65 -6.04
C HIS A 95 15.65 5.63 -4.93
N LEU A 96 15.47 4.36 -5.27
CA LEU A 96 15.27 3.31 -4.27
C LEU A 96 16.55 3.02 -3.49
N THR A 97 17.72 3.10 -4.14
CA THR A 97 19.02 3.01 -3.45
C THR A 97 19.18 4.15 -2.45
N GLU A 98 18.89 5.39 -2.86
CA GLU A 98 18.94 6.58 -2.00
C GLU A 98 17.97 6.43 -0.81
N LEU A 99 16.77 5.90 -1.04
CA LEU A 99 15.77 5.65 0.00
C LEU A 99 16.26 4.63 1.03
N VAL A 100 16.78 3.49 0.57
CA VAL A 100 17.27 2.43 1.47
C VAL A 100 18.40 2.95 2.35
N GLU A 101 19.38 3.64 1.77
CA GLU A 101 20.51 4.23 2.52
C GLU A 101 20.03 5.28 3.53
N HIS A 102 19.05 6.09 3.15
CA HIS A 102 18.42 7.05 4.06
C HIS A 102 17.73 6.35 5.24
N LEU A 103 16.90 5.34 4.97
CA LEU A 103 16.13 4.64 6.00
C LEU A 103 17.05 3.89 6.98
N GLU A 104 18.03 3.15 6.48
CA GLU A 104 18.98 2.39 7.32
C GLU A 104 19.86 3.30 8.19
N SER A 105 20.19 4.50 7.70
CA SER A 105 21.02 5.45 8.46
C SER A 105 20.24 6.18 9.56
N HIS A 106 18.96 6.50 9.33
CA HIS A 106 18.14 7.30 10.23
C HIS A 106 17.28 6.46 11.19
N PHE A 107 16.86 5.27 10.77
CA PHE A 107 16.01 4.37 11.55
C PHE A 107 16.79 3.13 12.01
N LYS A 108 17.89 3.39 12.73
CA LYS A 108 18.70 2.31 13.31
C LYS A 108 17.86 1.49 14.28
N ASP A 109 18.02 0.16 14.23
CA ASP A 109 17.29 -0.83 15.02
C ASP A 109 15.78 -0.93 14.72
N PHE A 110 15.28 -0.27 13.67
CA PHE A 110 13.89 -0.45 13.24
C PHE A 110 13.75 -1.69 12.36
N GLN A 111 12.65 -2.42 12.52
CA GLN A 111 12.15 -3.29 11.48
C GLN A 111 11.53 -2.43 10.39
N ILE A 112 12.18 -2.38 9.24
CA ILE A 112 11.70 -1.65 8.07
C ILE A 112 11.11 -2.66 7.09
N LEU A 113 9.94 -2.36 6.54
CA LEU A 113 9.26 -3.20 5.56
C LEU A 113 8.94 -2.43 4.27
N PHE A 114 9.09 -3.13 3.15
CA PHE A 114 8.67 -2.69 1.83
C PHE A 114 7.58 -3.61 1.28
N GLY A 115 6.52 -3.02 0.72
CA GLY A 115 5.61 -3.75 -0.15
C GLY A 115 5.96 -3.47 -1.61
N ILE A 116 6.36 -4.49 -2.37
CA ILE A 116 6.67 -4.39 -3.80
C ILE A 116 5.87 -5.41 -4.60
N ASP A 117 5.55 -5.08 -5.85
CA ASP A 117 4.98 -6.06 -6.77
C ASP A 117 6.08 -6.99 -7.32
N ALA A 118 5.80 -8.30 -7.37
CA ALA A 118 6.74 -9.30 -7.86
C ALA A 118 7.08 -9.16 -9.36
N ARG A 119 6.32 -8.36 -10.11
CA ARG A 119 6.63 -8.02 -11.51
C ARG A 119 7.63 -6.87 -11.62
N ASN A 120 7.86 -6.10 -10.56
CA ASN A 120 8.82 -5.01 -10.56
C ASN A 120 10.25 -5.55 -10.36
N ALA A 121 10.88 -5.94 -11.47
CA ALA A 121 12.23 -6.51 -11.45
C ALA A 121 13.29 -5.52 -10.94
N THR A 122 13.12 -4.23 -11.20
CA THR A 122 14.06 -3.18 -10.75
C THR A 122 14.07 -3.10 -9.23
N TYR A 123 12.90 -3.03 -8.59
CA TYR A 123 12.82 -2.94 -7.12
C TYR A 123 13.37 -4.20 -6.46
N GLN A 124 13.04 -5.36 -7.01
CA GLN A 124 13.57 -6.64 -6.53
C GLN A 124 15.09 -6.69 -6.60
N SER A 125 15.68 -6.27 -7.73
CA SER A 125 17.13 -6.27 -7.89
C SER A 125 17.79 -5.36 -6.87
N VAL A 126 17.34 -4.11 -6.75
CA VAL A 126 17.94 -3.12 -5.85
C VAL A 126 17.86 -3.58 -4.39
N LEU A 127 16.69 -4.02 -3.93
CA LEU A 127 16.51 -4.48 -2.55
C LEU A 127 17.39 -5.70 -2.27
N LYS A 128 17.44 -6.66 -3.20
CA LYS A 128 18.31 -7.84 -3.08
C LYS A 128 19.80 -7.46 -3.03
N ASP A 129 20.24 -6.53 -3.88
CA ASP A 129 21.63 -6.08 -3.94
C ASP A 129 22.03 -5.32 -2.66
N LYS A 130 21.06 -4.66 -2.00
CA LYS A 130 21.22 -4.07 -0.66
C LYS A 130 21.14 -5.09 0.49
N GLY A 131 20.96 -6.38 0.19
CA GLY A 131 20.92 -7.45 1.19
C GLY A 131 19.56 -7.65 1.87
N TRP A 132 18.49 -7.03 1.34
CA TRP A 132 17.15 -7.20 1.88
C TRP A 132 16.58 -8.57 1.51
N ILE A 133 15.89 -9.18 2.45
CA ILE A 133 15.32 -10.52 2.30
C ILE A 133 13.84 -10.37 1.98
N ALA A 134 13.41 -11.00 0.90
CA ALA A 134 11.98 -11.12 0.62
C ALA A 134 11.34 -12.06 1.66
N GLU A 135 10.50 -11.50 2.52
CA GLU A 135 9.56 -12.29 3.31
C GLU A 135 8.47 -12.83 2.37
N ALA A 136 7.94 -14.03 2.67
CA ALA A 136 7.09 -14.83 1.80
C ALA A 136 6.04 -14.00 1.02
N PRO A 137 5.68 -14.38 -0.22
CA PRO A 137 4.75 -13.62 -1.05
C PRO A 137 3.45 -13.38 -0.29
N GLN A 138 3.23 -12.12 0.09
CA GLN A 138 1.97 -11.71 0.69
C GLN A 138 0.98 -11.59 -0.46
N VAL A 139 0.06 -12.55 -0.56
CA VAL A 139 -1.17 -12.38 -1.33
C VAL A 139 -1.97 -11.33 -0.56
N VAL A 140 -1.66 -10.04 -0.78
CA VAL A 140 -2.66 -9.00 -0.60
C VAL A 140 -3.83 -9.47 -1.42
N ASN A 141 -4.98 -9.71 -0.79
CA ASN A 141 -6.19 -10.28 -1.38
C ASN A 141 -6.56 -9.56 -2.70
N LEU A 142 -5.87 -9.92 -3.79
CA LEU A 142 -6.31 -9.80 -5.14
C LEU A 142 -7.48 -10.75 -5.17
N LEU A 143 -8.67 -10.22 -4.87
CA LEU A 143 -9.92 -10.94 -5.05
C LEU A 143 -10.09 -11.43 -6.49
N GLU A 144 -9.18 -11.07 -7.41
CA GLU A 144 -9.16 -11.52 -8.79
C GLU A 144 -8.61 -12.96 -8.95
N GLU A 145 -7.44 -13.31 -8.42
CA GLU A 145 -6.82 -14.61 -8.75
C GLU A 145 -7.51 -15.86 -8.13
N PRO A 146 -7.87 -15.87 -6.83
CA PRO A 146 -8.53 -17.03 -6.24
C PRO A 146 -9.97 -17.19 -6.74
N PHE A 147 -10.73 -16.10 -6.91
CA PHE A 147 -12.14 -16.19 -7.33
C PHE A 147 -12.32 -16.49 -8.82
N ILE A 148 -11.40 -16.06 -9.70
CA ILE A 148 -11.45 -16.42 -11.13
C ILE A 148 -11.16 -17.92 -11.34
N ARG A 149 -10.39 -18.55 -10.44
CA ARG A 149 -10.06 -19.99 -10.49
C ARG A 149 -10.97 -20.87 -9.63
N CYS A 150 -11.85 -20.29 -8.81
CA CYS A 150 -12.86 -21.07 -8.13
C CYS A 150 -13.93 -21.47 -9.14
N GLU A 151 -13.90 -22.74 -9.57
CA GLU A 151 -15.09 -23.36 -10.14
C GLU A 151 -16.27 -23.13 -9.19
N PRO A 152 -17.43 -22.63 -9.66
CA PRO A 152 -18.60 -22.47 -8.83
C PRO A 152 -18.92 -23.80 -8.15
N CYS A 153 -18.68 -23.88 -6.84
CA CYS A 153 -19.08 -25.04 -6.07
C CYS A 153 -20.57 -24.92 -5.78
N ALA A 154 -21.29 -26.05 -5.83
CA ALA A 154 -22.66 -26.08 -5.38
C ALA A 154 -22.68 -25.58 -3.93
N VAL A 155 -23.38 -24.47 -3.70
CA VAL A 155 -23.67 -23.99 -2.35
C VAL A 155 -24.32 -25.14 -1.61
N LYS A 156 -23.70 -25.59 -0.52
CA LYS A 156 -24.25 -26.69 0.28
C LYS A 156 -25.69 -26.34 0.67
N SER A 157 -26.58 -27.32 0.63
CA SER A 157 -28.03 -27.11 0.81
C SER A 157 -28.43 -26.57 2.18
N ASP A 158 -27.51 -26.57 3.14
CA ASP A 158 -27.63 -26.01 4.48
C ASP A 158 -27.26 -24.51 4.56
N ILE A 159 -26.70 -23.93 3.49
CA ILE A 159 -26.42 -22.49 3.41
C ILE A 159 -27.67 -21.77 2.89
N ILE A 160 -28.37 -21.09 3.79
CA ILE A 160 -29.54 -20.27 3.47
C ILE A 160 -29.08 -18.84 3.16
N ARG A 161 -29.28 -18.38 1.92
CA ARG A 161 -29.01 -16.99 1.55
C ARG A 161 -29.91 -16.04 2.34
N VAL A 162 -29.33 -15.03 2.98
CA VAL A 162 -30.11 -13.98 3.65
C VAL A 162 -30.74 -13.09 2.59
N SER A 163 -32.05 -12.87 2.73
CA SER A 163 -32.89 -12.01 1.92
C SER A 163 -33.81 -11.21 2.84
N HIS A 164 -34.56 -10.26 2.29
CA HIS A 164 -35.54 -9.52 3.08
C HIS A 164 -36.58 -10.42 3.77
N SER A 165 -36.91 -11.58 3.21
CA SER A 165 -37.92 -12.46 3.77
C SER A 165 -37.45 -13.29 4.97
N ASN A 166 -36.14 -13.45 5.18
CA ASN A 166 -35.59 -14.24 6.29
C ASN A 166 -34.64 -13.44 7.20
N GLN A 167 -34.47 -12.14 6.96
CA GLN A 167 -33.58 -11.25 7.71
C GLN A 167 -33.88 -11.24 9.22
N LEU A 168 -35.16 -11.18 9.62
CA LEU A 168 -35.54 -11.19 11.04
C LEU A 168 -35.20 -12.52 11.72
N HIS A 169 -35.41 -13.64 11.03
CA HIS A 169 -35.03 -14.95 11.53
C HIS A 169 -33.51 -15.06 11.66
N PHE A 170 -32.76 -14.61 10.65
CA PHE A 170 -31.31 -14.57 10.71
C PHE A 170 -30.80 -13.73 11.89
N GLN A 171 -31.36 -12.54 12.11
CA GLN A 171 -31.01 -11.69 13.26
C GLN A 171 -31.29 -12.38 14.60
N SER A 172 -32.37 -13.16 14.70
CA SER A 172 -32.71 -13.89 15.95
C SER A 172 -31.73 -15.01 16.32
N LEU A 173 -30.95 -15.51 15.36
CA LEU A 173 -29.88 -16.48 15.60
C LEU A 173 -28.64 -15.86 16.26
N PHE A 174 -28.51 -14.54 16.19
CA PHE A 174 -27.41 -13.76 16.78
C PHE A 174 -27.97 -12.67 17.70
N PRO A 175 -28.63 -13.04 18.81
CA PRO A 175 -29.13 -12.06 19.76
C PRO A 175 -27.94 -11.22 20.25
N ARG A 176 -28.06 -9.90 20.12
CA ARG A 176 -27.07 -8.98 20.70
C ARG A 176 -27.14 -9.18 22.21
N ASP A 177 -26.00 -9.46 22.84
CA ASP A 177 -25.89 -9.32 24.29
C ASP A 177 -26.21 -7.86 24.61
N ASN A 178 -27.38 -7.64 25.21
CA ASN A 178 -27.67 -6.38 25.87
C ASN A 178 -26.82 -6.36 27.15
N SER A 179 -25.55 -5.98 27.02
CA SER A 179 -24.80 -5.44 28.16
C SER A 179 -25.29 -4.02 28.44
N GLU A 180 -26.56 -3.90 28.83
CA GLU A 180 -26.97 -2.84 29.75
C GLU A 180 -26.53 -3.27 31.15
N ASN A 181 -25.28 -2.96 31.49
CA ASN A 181 -24.89 -2.76 32.88
C ASN A 181 -24.35 -1.33 32.99
N VAL A 182 -25.26 -0.48 33.45
CA VAL A 182 -24.98 0.77 34.16
C VAL A 182 -24.12 0.48 35.39
#